data_AF-A0A8I6TIK7-F1
#
_entry.id   AF-A0A8I6TIK7-F1
#
_cell.length_a   1.000
_cell.length_b   1.000
_cell.length_c   1.000
_cell.angle_alpha   90.00
_cell.angle_beta   90.00
_cell.angle_gamma   90.00
#
_symmetry.space_group_name_H-M   'P 1'
#
loop_
_entity.id
_entity.type
_entity.pdbx_description
1 polymer ?
#
loop_
_entity_poly.entity_id
_entity_poly.type
_entity_poly.pdbx_seq_one_letter_code
_entity_poly.pdbx_strand_id
1 'polypeptide(L)'
;MGTDNPKTNVENEFNEIDRSDGWIQLYLEIKVESSKYDFSTSAAIKKKNAAFNRYRDVNPYDHSRIVLQRGTCDYINANLVKVPKANRKYILTQGPLQRTVGHFWLMVWEQKSRGIVMLNRILENNQKKCHLYWPRGEKAHGENVLTLTDVGLSVTFVSFDDKNAYPKTILRLTDLESGESREVIHFQYTMWPDFGVPESARCFVRFLCLVRRSGILEEDSGGPPVVHCSAGIGRSGTFCLVDSCLILMKKLGQKDVNIKELLLEMRSDRMGLIQTPGQLRFSYLAVIEELTMDWESQKEFECLPEEESAWKNTISESDSESDDEPPPLPPPRSDSKREIPPSPPHDLPLPPDRPLPSEPPTPETPTPENELSNNDASMHYNDLGEGLRERKRVEANKKTSDIISEMKRKQEAAESWQRVKRKHTEDSDEGENPPTKKS
;
A
#
# COMPACT_ATOMS: atom_id res chain seq x y z
N MET A 1 17.53 35.18 -23.49
CA MET A 1 17.97 34.03 -24.30
C MET A 1 17.58 32.80 -23.51
N GLY A 2 16.55 32.08 -23.96
CA GLY A 2 16.06 30.88 -23.27
C GLY A 2 17.11 29.79 -23.38
N THR A 3 17.57 29.27 -22.25
CA THR A 3 18.38 28.06 -22.21
C THR A 3 17.43 26.89 -22.44
N ASP A 4 17.28 26.46 -23.71
CA ASP A 4 16.66 25.17 -24.04
C ASP A 4 17.57 24.07 -23.48
N ASN A 5 17.30 23.68 -22.23
CA ASN A 5 17.93 22.52 -21.64
C ASN A 5 17.43 21.30 -22.44
N PRO A 6 18.32 20.46 -23.00
CA PRO A 6 17.89 19.33 -23.81
C PRO A 6 17.02 18.38 -22.96
N LYS A 7 15.78 18.16 -23.39
CA LYS A 7 14.79 17.31 -22.69
C LYS A 7 15.36 15.93 -22.40
N THR A 8 15.11 15.44 -21.18
CA THR A 8 15.56 14.12 -20.73
C THR A 8 14.78 13.00 -21.42
N ASN A 9 15.32 11.77 -21.42
CA ASN A 9 14.60 10.61 -21.97
C ASN A 9 13.25 10.41 -21.26
N VAL A 10 13.25 10.52 -19.93
CA VAL A 10 12.04 10.42 -19.09
C VAL A 10 11.02 11.51 -19.40
N GLU A 11 11.46 12.76 -19.64
CA GLU A 11 10.54 13.85 -20.00
C GLU A 11 9.95 13.67 -21.40
N ASN A 12 10.72 13.15 -22.35
CA ASN A 12 10.22 12.84 -23.69
C ASN A 12 9.21 11.68 -23.65
N GLU A 13 9.54 10.60 -22.96
CA GLU A 13 8.66 9.44 -22.74
C GLU A 13 7.36 9.89 -22.05
N PHE A 14 7.46 10.70 -20.99
CA PHE A 14 6.29 11.27 -20.31
C PHE A 14 5.38 12.03 -21.28
N ASN A 15 5.94 12.96 -22.05
CA ASN A 15 5.18 13.79 -22.99
C ASN A 15 4.52 12.95 -24.10
N GLU A 16 5.16 11.87 -24.55
CA GLU A 16 4.59 10.96 -25.54
C GLU A 16 3.40 10.18 -24.97
N ILE A 17 3.55 9.62 -23.77
CA ILE A 17 2.47 8.90 -23.09
C ILE A 17 1.29 9.85 -22.77
N ASP A 18 1.57 11.07 -22.30
CA ASP A 18 0.53 12.04 -21.94
C ASP A 18 -0.26 12.52 -23.17
N ARG A 19 0.42 12.76 -24.30
CA ARG A 19 -0.24 13.15 -25.56
C ARG A 19 -1.12 12.04 -26.15
N SER A 20 -0.76 10.78 -25.91
CA SER A 20 -1.48 9.62 -26.42
C SER A 20 -2.52 9.05 -25.45
N ASP A 21 -2.68 9.66 -24.26
CA ASP A 21 -3.46 9.11 -23.14
C ASP A 21 -3.07 7.65 -22.80
N GLY A 22 -1.78 7.34 -22.92
CA GLY A 22 -1.24 5.98 -22.87
C GLY A 22 -1.03 5.41 -21.47
N TRP A 23 -1.33 6.16 -20.40
CA TRP A 23 -1.00 5.77 -19.02
C TRP A 23 -1.68 4.48 -18.57
N ILE A 24 -2.95 4.29 -18.96
CA ILE A 24 -3.70 3.06 -18.65
C ILE A 24 -3.03 1.87 -19.33
N GLN A 25 -2.66 2.01 -20.61
CA GLN A 25 -2.04 0.96 -21.41
C GLN A 25 -0.69 0.56 -20.83
N LEU A 26 0.21 1.51 -20.55
CA LEU A 26 1.52 1.25 -19.95
C LEU A 26 1.38 0.56 -18.57
N TYR A 27 0.45 1.03 -17.73
CA TYR A 27 0.19 0.41 -16.44
C TYR A 27 -0.28 -1.05 -16.57
N LEU A 28 -1.19 -1.33 -17.50
CA LEU A 28 -1.67 -2.68 -17.78
C LEU A 28 -0.56 -3.59 -18.31
N GLU A 29 0.32 -3.08 -19.18
CA GLU A 29 1.49 -3.83 -19.63
C GLU A 29 2.38 -4.26 -18.47
N ILE A 30 2.73 -3.34 -17.57
CA ILE A 30 3.54 -3.64 -16.38
C ILE A 30 2.83 -4.68 -15.51
N LYS A 31 1.51 -4.57 -15.35
CA LYS A 31 0.72 -5.54 -14.59
C LYS A 31 0.73 -6.93 -15.23
N VAL A 32 0.56 -7.02 -16.55
CA VAL A 32 0.62 -8.28 -17.30
C VAL A 32 2.01 -8.88 -17.24
N GLU A 33 3.05 -8.08 -17.40
CA GLU A 33 4.43 -8.55 -17.37
C GLU A 33 4.83 -9.06 -15.98
N SER A 34 4.55 -8.29 -14.93
CA SER A 34 4.81 -8.72 -13.54
C SER A 34 3.94 -9.91 -13.09
N SER A 35 2.78 -10.15 -13.71
CA SER A 35 1.97 -11.36 -13.43
C SER A 35 2.60 -12.66 -13.96
N LYS A 36 3.63 -12.57 -14.81
CA LYS A 36 4.38 -13.73 -15.31
C LYS A 36 5.40 -14.22 -14.27
N TYR A 37 5.65 -13.45 -13.21
CA TYR A 37 6.55 -13.87 -12.14
C TYR A 37 5.95 -15.05 -11.38
N ASP A 38 6.69 -16.16 -11.34
CA ASP A 38 6.30 -17.38 -10.63
C ASP A 38 6.97 -17.42 -9.25
N PHE A 39 6.54 -16.52 -8.36
CA PHE A 39 7.02 -16.45 -6.98
C PHE A 39 5.92 -16.87 -6.01
N SER A 40 6.27 -17.77 -5.08
CA SER A 40 5.33 -18.27 -4.09
C SER A 40 5.05 -17.27 -2.97
N THR A 41 3.87 -17.38 -2.36
CA THR A 41 3.43 -16.63 -1.16
C THR A 41 2.96 -17.58 -0.06
N SER A 42 3.55 -18.78 -0.05
CA SER A 42 3.13 -19.93 0.76
C SER A 42 3.12 -19.61 2.26
N ALA A 43 4.08 -18.81 2.74
CA ALA A 43 4.10 -18.39 4.14
C ALA A 43 2.88 -17.52 4.50
N ALA A 44 2.49 -16.61 3.61
CA ALA A 44 1.40 -15.66 3.83
C ALA A 44 0.02 -16.31 3.86
N ILE A 45 -0.19 -17.34 3.03
CA ILE A 45 -1.47 -18.03 2.88
C ILE A 45 -1.71 -19.14 3.93
N LYS A 46 -0.72 -19.44 4.78
CA LYS A 46 -0.91 -20.38 5.89
C LYS A 46 -2.03 -19.87 6.81
N LYS A 47 -2.95 -20.75 7.20
CA LYS A 47 -4.10 -20.42 8.07
C LYS A 47 -3.68 -19.67 9.35
N LYS A 48 -2.55 -20.06 9.96
CA LYS A 48 -2.01 -19.41 11.16
C LYS A 48 -1.56 -17.96 10.96
N ASN A 49 -1.21 -17.58 9.73
CA ASN A 49 -0.71 -16.24 9.38
C ASN A 49 -1.79 -15.32 8.81
N ALA A 50 -2.99 -15.84 8.53
CA ALA A 50 -4.08 -15.07 7.92
C ALA A 50 -4.43 -13.81 8.72
N ALA A 51 -4.39 -13.89 10.06
CA ALA A 51 -4.67 -12.75 10.95
C ALA A 51 -3.59 -11.66 10.90
N PHE A 52 -2.39 -11.95 10.40
CA PHE A 52 -1.28 -10.99 10.31
C PHE A 52 -1.28 -10.20 8.99
N ASN A 53 -2.19 -10.52 8.06
CA ASN A 53 -2.35 -9.81 6.79
C ASN A 53 -3.51 -8.83 6.87
N ARG A 54 -3.25 -7.56 6.55
CA ARG A 54 -4.29 -6.53 6.48
C ARG A 54 -5.22 -6.75 5.28
N TYR A 55 -4.67 -7.20 4.16
CA TYR A 55 -5.38 -7.43 2.91
C TYR A 55 -5.11 -8.85 2.42
N ARG A 56 -6.15 -9.53 1.92
CA ARG A 56 -6.06 -10.93 1.48
C ARG A 56 -5.28 -11.11 0.18
N ASP A 57 -5.28 -10.06 -0.64
CA ASP A 57 -4.72 -9.99 -1.98
C ASP A 57 -3.33 -9.30 -2.02
N VAL A 58 -2.79 -8.90 -0.87
CA VAL A 58 -1.45 -8.30 -0.77
C VAL A 58 -0.59 -9.15 0.15
N ASN A 59 0.12 -10.11 -0.45
CA ASN A 59 0.95 -11.07 0.27
C ASN A 59 2.44 -10.87 -0.05
N PRO A 60 3.35 -11.04 0.91
CA PRO A 60 4.78 -11.01 0.62
C PRO A 60 5.21 -12.26 -0.16
N TYR A 61 6.09 -12.11 -1.15
CA TYR A 61 6.75 -13.26 -1.78
C TYR A 61 7.69 -13.95 -0.79
N ASP A 62 7.74 -15.29 -0.85
CA ASP A 62 8.51 -16.10 0.11
C ASP A 62 10.02 -15.85 0.03
N HIS A 63 10.56 -15.58 -1.17
CA HIS A 63 12.01 -15.45 -1.39
C HIS A 63 12.61 -14.14 -0.86
N SER A 64 11.79 -13.09 -0.76
CA SER A 64 12.18 -11.74 -0.35
C SER A 64 11.54 -11.29 0.96
N ARG A 65 10.66 -12.11 1.57
CA ARG A 65 9.98 -11.74 2.82
C ARG A 65 11.00 -11.54 3.94
N ILE A 66 10.68 -10.64 4.86
CA ILE A 66 11.39 -10.57 6.13
C ILE A 66 10.97 -11.77 7.00
N VAL A 67 11.96 -12.39 7.65
CA VAL A 67 11.78 -13.53 8.56
C VAL A 67 12.18 -13.07 9.95
N LEU A 68 11.22 -13.03 10.88
CA LEU A 68 11.49 -12.67 12.27
C LEU A 68 12.28 -13.79 12.96
N GLN A 69 13.28 -13.42 13.75
CA GLN A 69 14.19 -14.38 14.39
C GLN A 69 13.74 -14.78 15.80
N ARG A 70 12.92 -13.95 16.45
CA ARG A 70 12.28 -14.28 17.73
C ARG A 70 10.79 -13.91 17.77
N GLY A 71 10.17 -14.17 18.91
CA GLY A 71 8.73 -13.96 19.12
C GLY A 71 7.91 -15.23 18.86
N THR A 72 6.60 -15.05 18.67
CA THR A 72 5.64 -16.16 18.59
C THR A 72 5.58 -16.82 17.20
N CYS A 73 6.06 -16.14 16.16
CA CYS A 73 6.19 -16.69 14.81
C CYS A 73 7.23 -15.92 13.97
N ASP A 74 7.62 -16.51 12.84
CA ASP A 74 8.61 -15.95 11.91
C ASP A 74 8.00 -15.03 10.84
N TYR A 75 6.70 -14.72 10.94
CA TYR A 75 5.93 -14.08 9.88
C TYR A 75 5.59 -12.62 10.14
N ILE A 76 5.89 -11.79 9.16
CA ILE A 76 5.41 -10.42 9.00
C ILE A 76 5.16 -10.16 7.51
N ASN A 77 4.11 -9.38 7.19
CA ASN A 77 3.84 -8.96 5.81
C ASN A 77 4.80 -7.84 5.38
N ALA A 78 6.04 -8.20 5.10
CA ALA A 78 7.10 -7.30 4.67
C ALA A 78 8.04 -7.99 3.68
N ASN A 79 8.56 -7.24 2.70
CA ASN A 79 9.60 -7.72 1.78
C ASN A 79 10.80 -6.76 1.79
N LEU A 80 11.99 -7.34 1.68
CA LEU A 80 13.20 -6.60 1.34
C LEU A 80 13.24 -6.38 -0.17
N VAL A 81 13.03 -5.14 -0.60
CA VAL A 81 13.14 -4.72 -2.00
C VAL A 81 14.54 -4.16 -2.24
N LYS A 82 15.27 -4.74 -3.19
CA LYS A 82 16.64 -4.38 -3.52
C LYS A 82 16.67 -3.70 -4.89
N VAL A 83 17.44 -2.63 -4.99
CA VAL A 83 17.73 -1.96 -6.26
C VAL A 83 19.25 -1.84 -6.40
N PRO A 84 19.94 -2.92 -6.84
CA PRO A 84 21.40 -2.98 -6.84
C PRO A 84 22.05 -1.86 -7.65
N LYS A 85 21.49 -1.51 -8.82
CA LYS A 85 22.01 -0.42 -9.67
C LYS A 85 21.98 0.94 -8.95
N ALA A 86 20.97 1.17 -8.10
CA ALA A 86 20.85 2.39 -7.30
C ALA A 86 21.70 2.30 -6.02
N ASN A 87 22.22 1.13 -5.66
CA ASN A 87 22.75 0.82 -4.34
C ASN A 87 21.76 1.16 -3.22
N ARG A 88 20.51 0.73 -3.40
CA ARG A 88 19.43 0.96 -2.43
C ARG A 88 18.76 -0.34 -2.03
N LYS A 89 18.30 -0.38 -0.78
CA LYS A 89 17.51 -1.44 -0.20
C LYS A 89 16.41 -0.81 0.65
N TYR A 90 15.22 -1.38 0.62
CA TYR A 90 14.07 -0.90 1.38
C TYR A 90 13.34 -2.09 1.98
N ILE A 91 12.75 -1.93 3.16
CA ILE A 91 11.74 -2.86 3.66
C ILE A 91 10.38 -2.26 3.38
N LEU A 92 9.61 -2.85 2.46
CA LEU A 92 8.22 -2.44 2.22
C LEU A 92 7.28 -3.35 2.99
N THR A 93 6.42 -2.76 3.80
CA THR A 93 5.50 -3.47 4.71
C THR A 93 4.12 -2.83 4.73
N GLN A 94 3.11 -3.59 5.15
CA GLN A 94 1.78 -3.04 5.41
C GLN A 94 1.78 -2.12 6.63
N GLY A 95 0.78 -1.23 6.74
CA GLY A 95 0.53 -0.48 7.97
C GLY A 95 0.19 -1.45 9.10
N PRO A 96 0.91 -1.40 10.25
CA PRO A 96 0.72 -2.36 11.34
C PRO A 96 -0.75 -2.55 11.75
N LEU A 97 -1.12 -3.80 12.01
CA LEU A 97 -2.34 -4.15 12.73
C LEU A 97 -2.04 -4.08 14.22
N GLN A 98 -3.08 -3.97 15.07
CA GLN A 98 -2.91 -3.97 16.53
C GLN A 98 -2.06 -5.16 17.01
N ARG A 99 -2.36 -6.36 16.49
CA ARG A 99 -1.65 -7.60 16.84
C ARG A 99 -0.27 -7.77 16.19
N THR A 100 0.13 -6.88 15.28
CA THR A 100 1.43 -6.96 14.61
C THR A 100 2.33 -5.78 14.95
N VAL A 101 1.98 -4.97 15.95
CA VAL A 101 2.83 -3.87 16.42
C VAL A 101 4.16 -4.41 16.97
N GLY A 102 4.12 -5.47 17.80
CA GLY A 102 5.32 -6.16 18.28
C GLY A 102 6.19 -6.68 17.14
N HIS A 103 5.59 -7.40 16.18
CA HIS A 103 6.28 -7.92 14.99
C HIS A 103 6.95 -6.80 14.17
N PHE A 104 6.27 -5.65 14.02
CA PHE A 104 6.80 -4.51 13.27
C PHE A 104 8.07 -3.94 13.92
N TRP A 105 8.04 -3.68 15.23
CA TRP A 105 9.21 -3.17 15.94
C TRP A 105 10.32 -4.20 16.07
N LEU A 106 9.97 -5.48 16.16
CA LEU A 106 10.95 -6.55 16.12
C LEU A 106 11.68 -6.59 14.78
N MET A 107 10.97 -6.45 13.67
CA MET A 107 11.59 -6.28 12.35
C MET A 107 12.52 -5.07 12.31
N VAL A 108 12.08 -3.90 12.81
CA VAL A 108 12.93 -2.68 12.84
C VAL A 108 14.22 -2.94 13.63
N TRP A 109 14.12 -3.61 14.77
CA TRP A 109 15.27 -3.98 15.61
C TRP A 109 16.24 -4.93 14.91
N GLU A 110 15.73 -6.09 14.47
CA GLU A 110 16.52 -7.18 13.87
C GLU A 110 17.20 -6.74 12.57
N GLN A 111 16.51 -5.92 11.77
CA GLN A 111 17.03 -5.39 10.50
C GLN A 111 17.90 -4.14 10.68
N LYS A 112 18.10 -3.69 11.92
CA LYS A 112 18.93 -2.52 12.28
C LYS A 112 18.49 -1.24 11.55
N SER A 113 17.19 -1.12 11.26
CA SER A 113 16.62 0.00 10.53
C SER A 113 16.69 1.28 11.39
N ARG A 114 17.31 2.34 10.87
CA ARG A 114 17.39 3.65 11.55
C ARG A 114 16.24 4.60 11.23
N GLY A 115 15.40 4.24 10.26
CA GLY A 115 14.35 5.12 9.77
C GLY A 115 13.08 4.40 9.33
N ILE A 116 11.96 5.06 9.58
CA ILE A 116 10.62 4.65 9.15
C ILE A 116 10.01 5.78 8.33
N VAL A 117 9.46 5.46 7.16
CA VAL A 117 8.72 6.38 6.28
C VAL A 117 7.27 5.91 6.20
N MET A 118 6.38 6.65 6.85
CA MET A 118 4.93 6.42 6.89
C MET A 118 4.23 7.35 5.91
N LEU A 119 3.53 6.79 4.91
CA LEU A 119 2.92 7.53 3.80
C LEU A 119 1.39 7.57 3.88
N ASN A 120 0.81 7.36 5.05
CA ASN A 120 -0.63 7.37 5.29
C ASN A 120 -0.99 7.95 6.65
N ARG A 121 -2.27 8.27 6.83
CA ARG A 121 -2.84 8.57 8.15
C ARG A 121 -3.37 7.29 8.81
N ILE A 122 -3.55 7.32 10.13
CA ILE A 122 -4.14 6.19 10.88
C ILE A 122 -5.56 5.91 10.37
N LEU A 123 -6.34 6.98 10.23
CA LEU A 123 -7.69 6.97 9.65
C LEU A 123 -7.69 7.74 8.33
N GLU A 124 -8.31 7.15 7.30
CA GLU A 124 -8.57 7.81 6.02
C GLU A 124 -9.97 7.41 5.57
N ASN A 125 -10.82 8.39 5.22
CA ASN A 125 -12.22 8.17 4.86
C ASN A 125 -12.97 7.30 5.91
N ASN A 126 -12.77 7.61 7.19
CA ASN A 126 -13.31 6.89 8.35
C ASN A 126 -12.94 5.39 8.42
N GLN A 127 -11.88 4.97 7.73
CA GLN A 127 -11.37 3.60 7.79
C GLN A 127 -9.99 3.56 8.44
N LYS A 128 -9.77 2.60 9.35
CA LYS A 128 -8.48 2.35 10.00
C LYS A 128 -7.48 1.73 9.04
N LYS A 129 -6.62 2.56 8.44
CA LYS A 129 -5.57 2.19 7.49
C LYS A 129 -4.29 1.71 8.15
N CYS A 130 -4.06 2.09 9.40
CA CYS A 130 -2.91 1.71 10.20
C CYS A 130 -3.27 1.75 11.69
N HIS A 131 -2.68 0.89 12.52
CA HIS A 131 -2.74 1.05 13.97
C HIS A 131 -1.79 2.16 14.43
N LEU A 132 -2.08 2.83 15.55
CA LEU A 132 -1.08 3.66 16.21
C LEU A 132 0.01 2.75 16.78
N TYR A 133 1.19 2.76 16.18
CA TYR A 133 2.27 1.85 16.56
C TYR A 133 3.44 2.55 17.25
N TRP A 134 3.35 3.84 17.56
CA TRP A 134 4.41 4.59 18.22
C TRP A 134 3.84 5.48 19.34
N PRO A 135 4.61 5.74 20.41
CA PRO A 135 4.23 6.72 21.43
C PRO A 135 4.26 8.14 20.85
N ARG A 136 3.25 8.96 21.18
CA ARG A 136 3.14 10.35 20.68
C ARG A 136 3.69 11.39 21.68
N GLY A 137 3.99 10.95 22.89
CA GLY A 137 4.47 11.79 23.97
C GLY A 137 3.37 12.60 24.64
N GLU A 138 3.64 13.00 25.89
CA GLU A 138 2.67 13.67 26.77
C GLU A 138 2.11 14.97 26.19
N LYS A 139 2.92 15.74 25.45
CA LYS A 139 2.50 17.00 24.81
C LYS A 139 1.37 16.82 23.80
N ALA A 140 1.27 15.63 23.20
CA ALA A 140 0.20 15.27 22.27
C ALA A 140 -0.89 14.44 22.96
N HIS A 141 -0.97 14.48 24.30
CA HIS A 141 -1.87 13.66 25.12
C HIS A 141 -1.72 12.14 24.88
N GLY A 142 -0.54 11.71 24.44
CA GLY A 142 -0.23 10.29 24.21
C GLY A 142 0.73 9.74 25.25
N GLU A 143 0.89 8.42 25.22
CA GLU A 143 1.90 7.74 26.04
C GLU A 143 3.32 8.14 25.60
N ASN A 144 4.24 8.18 26.56
CA ASN A 144 5.67 8.39 26.31
C ASN A 144 6.39 7.08 25.96
N VAL A 145 5.86 5.92 26.37
CA VAL A 145 6.50 4.62 26.20
C VAL A 145 5.48 3.59 25.75
N LEU A 146 5.77 2.90 24.65
CA LEU A 146 5.06 1.72 24.20
C LEU A 146 5.88 0.48 24.57
N THR A 147 5.36 -0.37 25.45
CA THR A 147 6.04 -1.61 25.87
C THR A 147 5.47 -2.82 25.12
N LEU A 148 6.35 -3.59 24.49
CA LEU A 148 6.02 -4.72 23.62
C LEU A 148 6.57 -6.01 24.24
N THR A 149 5.84 -6.51 25.24
CA THR A 149 6.27 -7.66 26.05
C THR A 149 6.34 -8.96 25.25
N ASP A 150 5.54 -9.11 24.20
CA ASP A 150 5.51 -10.26 23.29
C ASP A 150 6.81 -10.46 22.51
N VAL A 151 7.60 -9.38 22.34
CA VAL A 151 8.88 -9.39 21.60
C VAL A 151 10.04 -8.83 22.42
N GLY A 152 9.84 -8.55 23.71
CA GLY A 152 10.88 -8.03 24.60
C GLY A 152 11.45 -6.67 24.19
N LEU A 153 10.62 -5.77 23.67
CA LEU A 153 11.06 -4.44 23.21
C LEU A 153 10.29 -3.33 23.93
N SER A 154 10.87 -2.13 23.98
CA SER A 154 10.14 -0.89 24.26
C SER A 154 10.50 0.20 23.26
N VAL A 155 9.52 1.06 22.98
CA VAL A 155 9.67 2.24 22.13
C VAL A 155 9.36 3.45 22.97
N THR A 156 10.33 4.34 23.12
CA THR A 156 10.17 5.57 23.90
C THR A 156 10.14 6.77 22.97
N PHE A 157 9.19 7.68 23.18
CA PHE A 157 9.20 8.99 22.55
C PHE A 157 10.39 9.81 23.07
N VAL A 158 11.20 10.36 22.16
CA VAL A 158 12.35 11.21 22.52
C VAL A 158 12.03 12.67 22.22
N SER A 159 11.67 12.96 20.98
CA SER A 159 11.36 14.33 20.55
C SER A 159 10.51 14.34 19.29
N PHE A 160 9.90 15.48 19.06
CA PHE A 160 9.15 15.80 17.85
C PHE A 160 9.76 17.07 17.27
N ASP A 161 10.14 17.03 16.00
CA ASP A 161 10.70 18.16 15.27
C ASP A 161 9.72 18.58 14.17
N ASP A 162 9.05 19.69 14.42
CA ASP A 162 8.06 20.35 13.56
C ASP A 162 8.62 21.59 12.85
N LYS A 163 9.93 21.83 12.95
CA LYS A 163 10.56 23.02 12.35
C LYS A 163 10.58 22.97 10.82
N ASN A 164 10.44 21.78 10.25
CA ASN A 164 10.42 21.56 8.82
C ASN A 164 8.99 21.36 8.30
N ALA A 165 8.79 21.57 7.00
CA ALA A 165 7.51 21.33 6.34
C ALA A 165 6.94 19.91 6.52
N TYR A 166 7.79 18.96 6.90
CA TYR A 166 7.38 17.60 7.25
C TYR A 166 7.91 17.29 8.65
N PRO A 167 7.03 17.18 9.65
CA PRO A 167 7.46 16.86 10.99
C PRO A 167 8.04 15.45 11.05
N LYS A 168 9.02 15.25 11.93
CA LYS A 168 9.59 13.93 12.22
C LYS A 168 9.57 13.67 13.73
N THR A 169 9.35 12.42 14.09
CA THR A 169 9.42 11.94 15.47
C THR A 169 10.72 11.19 15.66
N ILE A 170 11.46 11.48 16.74
CA ILE A 170 12.60 10.69 17.16
C ILE A 170 12.13 9.73 18.23
N LEU A 171 12.38 8.44 18.00
CA LEU A 171 12.00 7.35 18.87
C LEU A 171 13.25 6.61 19.33
N ARG A 172 13.27 6.15 20.58
CA ARG A 172 14.31 5.25 21.09
C ARG A 172 13.74 3.85 21.19
N LEU A 173 14.29 2.94 20.40
CA LEU A 173 13.97 1.52 20.42
C LEU A 173 14.97 0.81 21.34
N THR A 174 14.46 0.12 22.36
CA THR A 174 15.28 -0.55 23.38
C THR A 174 14.92 -2.02 23.42
N ASP A 175 15.94 -2.88 23.41
CA ASP A 175 15.82 -4.29 23.71
C ASP A 175 15.85 -4.52 25.21
N LEU A 176 14.77 -5.10 25.76
CA LEU A 176 14.59 -5.23 27.21
C LEU A 176 15.45 -6.34 27.81
N GLU A 177 15.94 -7.27 26.99
CA GLU A 177 16.81 -8.37 27.44
C GLU A 177 18.26 -7.91 27.56
N SER A 178 18.82 -7.30 26.52
CA SER A 178 20.21 -6.82 26.51
C SER A 178 20.40 -5.43 27.12
N GLY A 179 19.34 -4.61 27.16
CA GLY A 179 19.41 -3.19 27.51
C GLY A 179 19.98 -2.29 26.41
N GLU A 180 20.35 -2.84 25.25
CA GLU A 180 20.80 -2.03 24.11
C GLU A 180 19.67 -1.14 23.58
N SER A 181 20.01 0.07 23.14
CA SER A 181 19.04 0.98 22.54
C SER A 181 19.61 1.73 21.34
N ARG A 182 18.72 2.12 20.42
CA ARG A 182 19.06 2.87 19.20
C ARG A 182 17.95 3.88 18.89
N GLU A 183 18.35 5.00 18.29
CA GLU A 183 17.38 5.97 17.79
C GLU A 183 16.87 5.58 16.41
N VAL A 184 15.55 5.73 16.23
CA VAL A 184 14.83 5.51 14.98
C VAL A 184 14.11 6.80 14.63
N ILE A 185 14.37 7.30 13.42
CA ILE A 185 13.72 8.50 12.89
C ILE A 185 12.42 8.09 12.19
N HIS A 186 11.30 8.64 12.62
CA HIS A 186 9.99 8.38 12.03
C HIS A 186 9.51 9.61 11.25
N PHE A 187 9.40 9.44 9.94
CA PHE A 187 8.85 10.43 9.03
C PHE A 187 7.41 10.09 8.68
N GLN A 188 6.50 11.05 8.81
CA GLN A 188 5.11 10.87 8.41
C GLN A 188 4.71 11.89 7.34
N TYR A 189 4.33 11.40 6.17
CA TYR A 189 3.76 12.21 5.10
C TYR A 189 2.23 12.16 5.15
N THR A 190 1.61 13.23 5.67
CA THR A 190 0.15 13.30 5.93
C THR A 190 -0.66 13.91 4.78
N MET A 191 0.02 14.48 3.78
CA MET A 191 -0.59 15.18 2.63
C MET A 191 -0.92 14.27 1.44
N TRP A 192 -0.76 12.94 1.57
CA TRP A 192 -1.10 11.99 0.50
C TRP A 192 -2.54 11.46 0.66
N PRO A 193 -3.46 11.75 -0.27
CA PRO A 193 -4.83 11.25 -0.21
C PRO A 193 -4.92 9.74 -0.51
N ASP A 194 -5.95 9.07 0.03
CA ASP A 194 -6.16 7.64 -0.26
C ASP A 194 -6.58 7.38 -1.70
N PHE A 195 -5.99 6.35 -2.31
CA PHE A 195 -6.11 5.98 -3.73
C PHE A 195 -5.78 7.07 -4.78
N GLY A 196 -5.34 8.25 -4.35
CA GLY A 196 -4.91 9.36 -5.20
C GLY A 196 -3.39 9.49 -5.31
N VAL A 197 -2.98 10.69 -5.72
CA VAL A 197 -1.59 11.15 -5.75
C VAL A 197 -1.50 12.47 -4.98
N PRO A 198 -0.32 12.85 -4.45
CA PRO A 198 -0.13 14.17 -3.88
C PRO A 198 -0.52 15.25 -4.91
N GLU A 199 -1.23 16.28 -4.46
CA GLU A 199 -1.66 17.40 -5.33
C GLU A 199 -0.48 18.13 -5.96
N SER A 200 0.67 18.10 -5.28
CA SER A 200 1.90 18.76 -5.71
C SER A 200 3.07 17.77 -5.70
N ALA A 201 3.63 17.49 -6.88
CA ALA A 201 4.86 16.71 -7.04
C ALA A 201 6.02 17.34 -6.24
N ARG A 202 6.09 18.68 -6.23
CA ARG A 202 7.07 19.46 -5.48
C ARG A 202 7.05 19.19 -3.98
N CYS A 203 5.86 19.10 -3.38
CA CYS A 203 5.72 18.77 -1.96
C CYS A 203 6.31 17.40 -1.67
N PHE A 204 5.94 16.38 -2.46
CA PHE A 204 6.48 15.04 -2.34
C PHE A 204 8.00 14.99 -2.52
N VAL A 205 8.54 15.69 -3.53
CA VAL A 205 9.99 15.76 -3.78
C VAL A 205 10.72 16.39 -2.60
N ARG A 206 10.20 17.49 -2.03
CA ARG A 206 10.77 18.11 -0.81
C ARG A 206 10.81 17.15 0.37
N PHE A 207 9.74 16.36 0.57
CA PHE A 207 9.71 15.33 1.60
C PHE A 207 10.80 14.27 1.37
N LEU A 208 10.91 13.77 0.13
CA LEU A 208 11.96 12.81 -0.24
C LEU A 208 13.36 13.38 0.02
N CYS A 209 13.62 14.64 -0.33
CA CYS A 209 14.89 15.31 -0.07
C CYS A 209 15.19 15.43 1.43
N LEU A 210 14.18 15.70 2.26
CA LEU A 210 14.31 15.73 3.71
C LEU A 210 14.66 14.34 4.28
N VAL A 211 14.02 13.28 3.77
CA VAL A 211 14.34 11.89 4.15
C VAL A 211 15.75 11.49 3.71
N ARG A 212 16.18 11.89 2.51
CA ARG A 212 17.56 11.66 2.03
C ARG A 212 18.59 12.36 2.89
N ARG A 213 18.37 13.63 3.22
CA ARG A 213 19.26 14.45 4.05
C ARG A 213 19.45 13.90 5.46
N SER A 214 18.50 13.13 5.98
CA SER A 214 18.67 12.48 7.29
C SER A 214 19.58 11.25 7.27
N GLY A 215 20.02 10.81 6.08
CA GLY A 215 20.95 9.69 5.93
C GLY A 215 20.32 8.30 6.11
N ILE A 216 19.01 8.17 6.36
CA ILE A 216 18.39 6.86 6.64
C ILE A 216 18.27 5.95 5.41
N LEU A 217 18.46 6.50 4.21
CA LEU A 217 18.41 5.74 2.96
C LEU A 217 19.80 5.22 2.56
N GLU A 218 20.88 5.74 3.16
CA GLU A 218 22.26 5.41 2.79
C GLU A 218 22.66 3.98 3.18
N GLU A 219 23.57 3.38 2.42
CA GLU A 219 23.98 1.98 2.61
C GLU A 219 24.64 1.75 3.98
N ASP A 220 25.39 2.75 4.47
CA ASP A 220 26.08 2.74 5.75
C ASP A 220 25.19 3.15 6.93
N SER A 221 23.89 3.37 6.70
CA SER A 221 22.91 3.67 7.75
C SER A 221 22.60 2.48 8.67
N GLY A 222 23.30 1.35 8.52
CA GLY A 222 23.20 0.17 9.40
C GLY A 222 22.18 -0.87 8.93
N GLY A 223 21.03 -0.44 8.40
CA GLY A 223 19.97 -1.34 7.95
C GLY A 223 18.98 -0.65 7.01
N PRO A 224 18.25 -1.40 6.17
CA PRO A 224 17.32 -0.81 5.20
C PRO A 224 16.20 -0.03 5.92
N PRO A 225 15.83 1.17 5.44
CA PRO A 225 14.70 1.92 5.96
C PRO A 225 13.39 1.14 5.76
N VAL A 226 12.47 1.28 6.71
CA VAL A 226 11.13 0.70 6.60
C VAL A 226 10.21 1.72 5.96
N VAL A 227 9.59 1.38 4.83
CA VAL A 227 8.64 2.24 4.11
C VAL A 227 7.28 1.56 4.12
N HIS A 228 6.25 2.26 4.58
CA HIS A 228 4.90 1.72 4.59
C HIS A 228 3.83 2.76 4.25
N CYS A 229 2.69 2.25 3.82
CA CYS A 229 1.44 2.99 3.76
C CYS A 229 0.37 2.12 4.44
N SER A 230 -0.83 1.96 3.86
CA SER A 230 -1.78 0.97 4.37
C SER A 230 -1.44 -0.45 3.90
N ALA A 231 -1.36 -0.70 2.59
CA ALA A 231 -1.00 -2.01 2.03
C ALA A 231 0.52 -2.21 1.82
N GLY A 232 1.29 -1.12 1.81
CA GLY A 232 2.73 -1.17 1.58
C GLY A 232 3.14 -1.42 0.12
N ILE A 233 2.30 -1.03 -0.85
CA ILE A 233 2.56 -1.29 -2.28
C ILE A 233 2.33 -0.06 -3.19
N GLY A 234 1.23 0.69 -3.02
CA GLY A 234 0.93 1.87 -3.86
C GLY A 234 1.87 3.03 -3.60
N ARG A 235 1.57 3.82 -2.56
CA ARG A 235 2.38 5.00 -2.14
C ARG A 235 3.83 4.64 -1.83
N SER A 236 4.04 3.51 -1.14
CA SER A 236 5.38 2.98 -0.82
C SER A 236 6.17 2.63 -2.09
N GLY A 237 5.52 2.02 -3.08
CA GLY A 237 6.14 1.74 -4.37
C GLY A 237 6.54 3.00 -5.11
N THR A 238 5.66 4.01 -5.15
CA THR A 238 5.99 5.33 -5.73
C THR A 238 7.17 5.99 -5.02
N PHE A 239 7.20 5.99 -3.68
CA PHE A 239 8.30 6.57 -2.92
C PHE A 239 9.66 5.95 -3.27
N CYS A 240 9.74 4.63 -3.20
CA CYS A 240 10.98 3.90 -3.46
C CYS A 240 11.39 3.95 -4.94
N LEU A 241 10.42 3.95 -5.87
CA LEU A 241 10.70 4.06 -7.30
C LEU A 241 11.30 5.43 -7.63
N VAL A 242 10.68 6.52 -7.16
CA VAL A 242 11.20 7.87 -7.42
C VAL A 242 12.58 8.06 -6.78
N ASP A 243 12.79 7.60 -5.54
CA ASP A 243 14.11 7.64 -4.91
C ASP A 243 15.16 6.91 -5.77
N SER A 244 14.85 5.70 -6.21
CA SER A 244 15.76 4.88 -7.02
C SER A 244 16.05 5.52 -8.38
N CYS A 245 15.02 6.03 -9.09
CA CYS A 245 15.18 6.73 -10.36
C CYS A 245 16.16 7.90 -10.25
N LEU A 246 15.98 8.77 -9.24
CA LEU A 246 16.81 9.95 -9.06
C LEU A 246 18.28 9.61 -8.75
N ILE A 247 18.53 8.51 -8.03
CA ILE A 247 19.90 8.03 -7.79
C ILE A 247 20.52 7.49 -9.07
N LEU A 248 19.77 6.70 -9.84
CA LEU A 248 20.23 6.17 -11.12
C LEU A 248 20.52 7.30 -12.12
N MET A 249 19.69 8.33 -12.18
CA MET A 249 19.92 9.49 -13.03
C MET A 249 21.21 10.22 -12.67
N LYS A 250 21.51 10.35 -11.37
CA LYS A 250 22.76 10.95 -10.90
C LYS A 250 23.98 10.08 -11.21
N LYS A 251 23.84 8.74 -11.19
CA LYS A 251 24.95 7.79 -11.39
C LYS A 251 25.23 7.48 -12.86
N LEU A 252 24.19 7.23 -13.65
CA LEU A 252 24.28 6.76 -15.03
C LEU A 252 24.10 7.90 -16.04
N GLY A 253 23.47 9.00 -15.63
CA GLY A 253 23.04 10.08 -16.53
C GLY A 253 21.55 10.00 -16.83
N GLN A 254 20.95 11.15 -17.16
CA GLN A 254 19.50 11.30 -17.33
C GLN A 254 18.90 10.52 -18.51
N LYS A 255 19.73 10.06 -19.46
CA LYS A 255 19.26 9.37 -20.67
C LYS A 255 19.08 7.86 -20.50
N ASP A 256 19.64 7.28 -19.44
CA ASP A 256 19.80 5.83 -19.29
C ASP A 256 18.85 5.21 -18.24
N VAL A 257 17.88 5.98 -17.73
CA VAL A 257 16.92 5.48 -16.72
C VAL A 257 15.60 5.11 -17.38
N ASN A 258 15.26 3.82 -17.33
CA ASN A 258 13.97 3.28 -17.74
C ASN A 258 13.10 2.98 -16.50
N ILE A 259 12.06 3.80 -16.29
CA ILE A 259 11.18 3.70 -15.10
C ILE A 259 10.35 2.41 -15.13
N LYS A 260 9.88 1.98 -16.31
CA LYS A 260 9.12 0.73 -16.49
C LYS A 260 9.93 -0.48 -16.04
N GLU A 261 11.16 -0.61 -16.56
CA GLU A 261 12.06 -1.72 -16.22
C GLU A 261 12.41 -1.74 -14.74
N LEU A 262 12.69 -0.57 -14.15
CA LEU A 262 13.00 -0.46 -12.73
C LEU A 262 11.80 -0.86 -11.86
N LEU A 263 10.58 -0.46 -12.23
CA LEU A 263 9.38 -0.86 -11.51
C LEU A 263 9.14 -2.38 -11.60
N LEU A 264 9.39 -2.98 -12.77
CA LEU A 264 9.32 -4.43 -12.96
C LEU A 264 10.33 -5.17 -12.07
N GLU A 265 11.58 -4.69 -12.03
CA GLU A 265 12.63 -5.19 -11.13
C GLU A 265 12.15 -5.12 -9.67
N MET A 266 11.66 -3.97 -9.19
CA MET A 266 11.17 -3.86 -7.82
C MET A 266 9.94 -4.74 -7.55
N ARG A 267 9.10 -4.99 -8.56
CA ARG A 267 7.95 -5.91 -8.48
C ARG A 267 8.33 -7.38 -8.39
N SER A 268 9.59 -7.75 -8.66
CA SER A 268 10.05 -9.12 -8.40
C SER A 268 10.17 -9.39 -6.89
N ASP A 269 10.54 -8.37 -6.11
CA ASP A 269 10.68 -8.50 -4.66
C ASP A 269 9.36 -8.29 -3.90
N ARG A 270 8.47 -7.42 -4.36
CA ARG A 270 7.14 -7.22 -3.74
C ARG A 270 6.07 -6.98 -4.79
N MET A 271 4.98 -7.73 -4.71
CA MET A 271 3.89 -7.62 -5.68
C MET A 271 3.24 -6.24 -5.70
N GLY A 272 2.71 -5.86 -6.87
CA GLY A 272 1.73 -4.78 -6.98
C GLY A 272 2.24 -3.38 -6.64
N LEU A 273 3.56 -3.14 -6.62
CA LEU A 273 4.09 -1.79 -6.40
C LEU A 273 3.52 -0.83 -7.45
N ILE A 274 3.02 0.33 -7.00
CA ILE A 274 2.20 1.27 -7.80
C ILE A 274 0.87 0.62 -8.20
N GLN A 275 -0.25 1.15 -7.70
CA GLN A 275 -1.58 0.53 -7.77
C GLN A 275 -2.52 1.17 -8.81
N THR A 276 -2.17 2.33 -9.35
CA THR A 276 -3.00 3.04 -10.33
C THR A 276 -2.16 3.65 -11.46
N PRO A 277 -2.74 3.85 -12.66
CA PRO A 277 -2.10 4.64 -13.72
C PRO A 277 -1.71 6.05 -13.25
N GLY A 278 -2.53 6.66 -12.39
CA GLY A 278 -2.24 7.97 -11.80
C GLY A 278 -0.96 7.97 -10.94
N GLN A 279 -0.73 6.93 -10.13
CA GLN A 279 0.50 6.79 -9.34
C GLN A 279 1.73 6.56 -10.23
N LEU A 280 1.57 5.84 -11.35
CA LEU A 280 2.65 5.67 -12.33
C LEU A 280 2.99 7.01 -12.99
N ARG A 281 1.99 7.71 -13.52
CA ARG A 281 2.13 9.06 -14.08
C ARG A 281 2.78 10.02 -13.09
N PHE A 282 2.34 10.01 -11.83
CA PHE A 282 2.91 10.84 -10.78
C PHE A 282 4.38 10.50 -10.48
N SER A 283 4.78 9.23 -10.60
CA SER A 283 6.18 8.85 -10.41
C SER A 283 7.09 9.48 -11.46
N TYR A 284 6.65 9.55 -12.73
CA TYR A 284 7.36 10.28 -13.78
C TYR A 284 7.38 11.79 -13.48
N LEU A 285 6.23 12.37 -13.10
CA LEU A 285 6.15 13.80 -12.75
C LEU A 285 7.08 14.18 -11.61
N ALA A 286 7.15 13.38 -10.54
CA ALA A 286 8.02 13.66 -9.41
C ALA A 286 9.50 13.61 -9.79
N VAL A 287 9.88 12.70 -10.70
CA VAL A 287 11.23 12.63 -11.25
C VAL A 287 11.54 13.87 -12.09
N ILE A 288 10.63 14.27 -12.98
CA ILE A 288 10.78 15.47 -13.84
C ILE A 288 10.83 16.74 -12.98
N GLU A 289 9.96 16.84 -11.96
CA GLU A 289 9.93 17.97 -11.02
C GLU A 289 11.30 18.17 -10.39
N GLU A 290 11.90 17.14 -9.78
CA GLU A 290 13.23 17.26 -9.17
C GLU A 290 14.32 17.68 -10.18
N LEU A 291 14.23 17.24 -11.44
CA LEU A 291 15.20 17.64 -12.48
C LEU A 291 15.06 19.10 -12.93
N THR A 292 13.86 19.66 -12.79
CA THR A 292 13.52 21.03 -13.20
C THR A 292 13.52 22.01 -12.02
N MET A 293 13.56 21.51 -10.79
CA MET A 293 13.57 22.32 -9.58
C MET A 293 14.88 23.11 -9.50
N ASP A 294 14.74 24.44 -9.53
CA ASP A 294 15.81 25.35 -9.13
C ASP A 294 15.88 25.39 -7.60
N TRP A 295 16.82 24.65 -7.02
CA TRP A 295 17.00 24.58 -5.58
C TRP A 295 17.64 25.86 -5.00
N GLU A 296 18.31 26.67 -5.82
CA GLU A 296 19.01 27.89 -5.36
C GLU A 296 18.02 29.01 -5.01
N SER A 297 16.92 29.13 -5.77
CA SER A 297 15.83 30.08 -5.49
C SER A 297 14.87 29.64 -4.38
N GLN A 298 15.11 28.49 -3.74
CA GLN A 298 14.12 27.81 -2.88
C GLN A 298 14.53 27.61 -1.41
N LYS A 299 15.60 28.28 -0.95
CA LYS A 299 16.10 28.18 0.43
C LYS A 299 15.09 28.59 1.53
N GLU A 300 14.03 29.32 1.21
CA GLU A 300 13.09 29.88 2.20
C GLU A 300 11.98 28.93 2.66
N PHE A 301 11.79 27.78 2.02
CA PHE A 301 10.67 26.88 2.34
C PHE A 301 10.99 25.83 3.42
N GLU A 302 12.14 25.93 4.10
CA GLU A 302 12.47 25.04 5.22
C GLU A 302 11.55 25.26 6.43
N CYS A 303 10.82 26.38 6.52
CA CYS A 303 9.79 26.63 7.55
C CYS A 303 8.40 26.78 6.89
N LEU A 304 7.40 26.01 7.33
CA LEU A 304 6.00 26.30 6.95
C LEU A 304 5.47 27.51 7.75
N PRO A 305 4.68 28.40 7.13
CA PRO A 305 3.84 29.33 7.87
C PRO A 305 2.89 28.59 8.82
N GLU A 306 2.66 29.11 10.02
CA GLU A 306 1.87 28.48 11.11
C GLU A 306 0.45 28.03 10.69
N GLU A 307 -0.10 28.63 9.63
CA GLU A 307 -1.47 28.39 9.15
C GLU A 307 -1.64 27.10 8.33
N GLU A 308 -0.59 26.55 7.70
CA GLU A 308 -0.67 25.28 6.96
C GLU A 308 -0.35 24.04 7.82
N SER A 309 -0.07 24.24 9.11
CA SER A 309 0.31 23.16 10.01
C SER A 309 -0.92 22.30 10.41
N ALA A 310 -1.29 21.38 9.51
CA ALA A 310 -2.41 20.44 9.66
C ALA A 310 -2.29 19.47 10.86
N TRP A 311 -1.26 19.59 11.69
CA TRP A 311 -0.99 18.68 12.81
C TRP A 311 -1.85 18.96 14.04
N LYS A 312 -2.36 20.19 14.24
CA LYS A 312 -3.29 20.49 15.35
C LYS A 312 -4.56 19.63 15.32
N ASN A 313 -5.01 19.21 14.13
CA ASN A 313 -6.20 18.37 13.97
C ASN A 313 -5.93 16.87 14.21
N THR A 314 -4.67 16.44 14.39
CA THR A 314 -4.34 15.03 14.70
C THR A 314 -4.36 14.75 16.21
N ILE A 315 -4.40 15.78 17.04
CA ILE A 315 -4.38 15.68 18.51
C ILE A 315 -5.80 15.59 19.11
N SER A 316 -6.84 16.01 18.38
CA SER A 316 -8.21 16.10 18.90
C SER A 316 -9.08 14.85 18.75
N GLU A 317 -8.60 13.77 18.12
CA GLU A 317 -9.37 12.54 18.02
C GLU A 317 -9.11 11.65 19.24
N SER A 318 -9.87 11.90 20.30
CA SER A 318 -9.98 11.04 21.47
C SER A 318 -10.54 9.67 21.06
N ASP A 319 -9.80 8.60 21.38
CA ASP A 319 -10.30 7.22 21.36
C ASP A 319 -11.52 7.14 22.29
N SER A 320 -12.72 7.07 21.70
CA SER A 320 -13.87 6.51 22.39
C SER A 320 -13.96 5.05 22.00
N GLU A 321 -13.54 4.18 22.92
CA GLU A 321 -13.89 2.77 22.87
C GLU A 321 -15.42 2.67 22.90
N SER A 322 -16.02 2.23 21.79
CA SER A 322 -17.42 1.80 21.77
C SER A 322 -17.47 0.41 21.12
N ASP A 323 -18.21 -0.46 21.81
CA ASP A 323 -18.27 -1.90 21.60
C ASP A 323 -18.62 -2.33 20.17
N ASP A 324 -18.02 -3.45 19.79
CA ASP A 324 -18.17 -4.16 18.53
C ASP A 324 -19.64 -4.42 18.14
N GLU A 325 -20.02 -3.98 16.94
CA GLU A 325 -21.03 -4.65 16.12
C GLU A 325 -20.40 -5.03 14.77
N PRO A 326 -20.51 -6.29 14.31
CA PRO A 326 -19.83 -6.71 13.09
C PRO A 326 -20.40 -5.97 11.86
N PRO A 327 -19.55 -5.58 10.89
CA PRO A 327 -20.00 -4.86 9.71
C PRO A 327 -20.96 -5.72 8.86
N PRO A 328 -21.93 -5.10 8.17
CA PRO A 328 -22.94 -5.83 7.42
C PRO A 328 -22.32 -6.65 6.29
N LEU A 329 -22.83 -7.87 6.11
CA LEU A 329 -22.44 -8.75 5.01
C LEU A 329 -22.79 -8.11 3.65
N PRO A 330 -22.01 -8.43 2.59
CA PRO A 330 -22.30 -7.95 1.24
C PRO A 330 -23.68 -8.44 0.75
N PRO A 331 -24.33 -7.70 -0.17
CA PRO A 331 -25.70 -7.99 -0.57
C PRO A 331 -25.85 -9.40 -1.17
N PRO A 332 -26.97 -10.10 -0.90
CA PRO A 332 -27.17 -11.46 -1.36
C PRO A 332 -27.27 -11.51 -2.88
N ARG A 333 -26.67 -12.55 -3.48
CA ARG A 333 -26.82 -12.88 -4.90
C ARG A 333 -28.30 -13.15 -5.18
N SER A 334 -28.82 -12.51 -6.22
CA SER A 334 -30.17 -12.71 -6.73
C SER A 334 -30.30 -14.08 -7.39
N ASP A 335 -30.61 -15.10 -6.60
CA ASP A 335 -31.16 -16.36 -7.11
C ASP A 335 -32.66 -16.40 -6.81
N SER A 336 -33.42 -16.24 -7.90
CA SER A 336 -34.85 -16.42 -8.06
C SER A 336 -35.49 -17.37 -7.05
N LYS A 337 -36.53 -16.93 -6.35
CA LYS A 337 -37.62 -17.81 -5.90
C LYS A 337 -38.90 -17.06 -5.51
N ARG A 338 -39.95 -17.45 -6.24
CA ARG A 338 -41.39 -17.52 -5.97
C ARG A 338 -41.93 -16.95 -4.65
N GLU A 339 -42.95 -16.13 -4.81
CA GLU A 339 -43.81 -15.51 -3.80
C GLU A 339 -44.67 -16.53 -3.04
N ILE A 340 -44.82 -16.33 -1.72
CA ILE A 340 -45.91 -16.86 -0.89
C ILE A 340 -46.37 -15.72 0.05
N PRO A 341 -47.68 -15.46 0.22
CA PRO A 341 -48.20 -14.24 0.86
C PRO A 341 -48.34 -14.35 2.41
N PRO A 342 -48.60 -13.23 3.12
CA PRO A 342 -48.30 -13.09 4.55
C PRO A 342 -49.50 -13.38 5.47
N SER A 343 -49.21 -13.65 6.75
CA SER A 343 -50.19 -13.61 7.85
C SER A 343 -49.59 -13.00 9.13
N PRO A 344 -50.41 -12.37 10.00
CA PRO A 344 -50.03 -11.24 10.87
C PRO A 344 -49.72 -11.62 12.35
N PRO A 345 -49.34 -10.65 13.23
CA PRO A 345 -48.49 -10.90 14.41
C PRO A 345 -49.22 -10.91 15.78
N HIS A 346 -48.45 -11.33 16.80
CA HIS A 346 -48.43 -10.92 18.23
C HIS A 346 -48.69 -11.99 19.33
N ASP A 347 -47.69 -12.04 20.24
CA ASP A 347 -47.76 -12.09 21.72
C ASP A 347 -47.62 -13.41 22.54
N LEU A 348 -46.44 -13.50 23.19
CA LEU A 348 -46.09 -13.99 24.57
C LEU A 348 -46.00 -15.52 24.84
N PRO A 349 -45.35 -15.98 25.94
CA PRO A 349 -44.00 -15.71 26.51
C PRO A 349 -43.16 -17.00 26.80
N LEU A 350 -41.85 -16.87 27.06
CA LEU A 350 -40.89 -17.94 27.46
C LEU A 350 -41.17 -18.58 28.84
N PRO A 351 -40.89 -19.89 29.04
CA PRO A 351 -39.83 -20.32 30.00
C PRO A 351 -39.22 -21.75 29.70
N PRO A 352 -38.42 -22.40 30.58
CA PRO A 352 -37.04 -22.11 31.05
C PRO A 352 -36.02 -23.26 30.77
N ASP A 353 -34.77 -23.05 31.20
CA ASP A 353 -33.52 -23.84 31.05
C ASP A 353 -33.53 -25.39 31.19
N ARG A 354 -32.63 -26.02 30.38
CA ARG A 354 -31.73 -27.21 30.60
C ARG A 354 -31.82 -28.29 29.49
N PRO A 355 -30.79 -29.17 29.33
CA PRO A 355 -29.37 -28.94 29.02
C PRO A 355 -28.95 -29.66 27.72
N LEU A 356 -27.73 -29.38 27.22
CA LEU A 356 -27.10 -29.98 26.02
C LEU A 356 -26.96 -31.51 26.09
N PRO A 357 -27.16 -32.25 24.96
CA PRO A 357 -26.62 -33.59 24.78
C PRO A 357 -25.34 -33.63 23.93
N SER A 358 -24.47 -34.53 24.36
CA SER A 358 -23.11 -34.91 23.97
C SER A 358 -22.89 -35.42 22.54
N GLU A 359 -21.66 -35.24 22.05
CA GLU A 359 -21.09 -35.82 20.81
C GLU A 359 -21.08 -37.36 20.80
N PRO A 360 -21.22 -38.01 19.63
CA PRO A 360 -20.86 -39.41 19.44
C PRO A 360 -19.48 -39.62 18.77
N PRO A 361 -18.83 -40.79 18.96
CA PRO A 361 -17.38 -40.96 18.86
C PRO A 361 -16.86 -41.42 17.48
N THR A 362 -15.56 -41.17 17.26
CA THR A 362 -14.69 -41.73 16.21
C THR A 362 -14.53 -43.25 16.31
N PRO A 363 -14.43 -44.00 15.19
CA PRO A 363 -13.94 -45.37 15.19
C PRO A 363 -12.46 -45.48 14.76
N GLU A 364 -11.74 -46.32 15.50
CA GLU A 364 -10.35 -46.73 15.31
C GLU A 364 -10.16 -47.71 14.15
N THR A 365 -8.94 -47.70 13.61
CA THR A 365 -8.34 -48.63 12.64
C THR A 365 -8.16 -50.07 13.13
N PRO A 366 -8.02 -51.04 12.21
CA PRO A 366 -7.13 -52.17 12.44
C PRO A 366 -6.09 -52.36 11.30
N THR A 367 -4.87 -52.73 11.70
CA THR A 367 -3.85 -53.45 10.89
C THR A 367 -4.03 -54.97 11.11
N PRO A 368 -3.57 -55.88 10.21
CA PRO A 368 -2.15 -56.30 10.17
C PRO A 368 -1.55 -56.68 8.78
N GLU A 369 -0.23 -56.49 8.69
CA GLU A 369 0.86 -57.28 8.05
C GLU A 369 0.57 -58.20 6.84
N ASN A 370 1.25 -57.99 5.69
CA ASN A 370 2.56 -58.57 5.31
C ASN A 370 2.77 -58.71 3.77
N GLU A 371 3.99 -58.37 3.33
CA GLU A 371 4.77 -58.85 2.15
C GLU A 371 4.43 -58.56 0.65
N LEU A 372 5.40 -57.86 0.03
CA LEU A 372 6.08 -58.09 -1.26
C LEU A 372 5.43 -57.77 -2.64
N SER A 373 6.13 -56.85 -3.33
CA SER A 373 6.55 -56.85 -4.75
C SER A 373 5.83 -55.94 -5.77
N ASN A 374 6.70 -55.14 -6.42
CA ASN A 374 6.72 -54.68 -7.81
C ASN A 374 5.83 -53.51 -8.30
N ASN A 375 6.55 -52.44 -8.65
CA ASN A 375 6.38 -51.52 -9.78
C ASN A 375 5.18 -51.80 -10.71
N ASP A 376 4.27 -50.81 -10.85
CA ASP A 376 3.99 -50.09 -12.10
C ASP A 376 2.82 -49.09 -11.88
N ALA A 377 3.11 -47.81 -11.61
CA ALA A 377 2.07 -46.76 -11.54
C ALA A 377 2.66 -45.34 -11.59
N SER A 378 3.42 -45.00 -12.64
CA SER A 378 3.84 -43.61 -12.87
C SER A 378 3.46 -43.11 -14.26
N MET A 379 2.17 -43.16 -14.62
CA MET A 379 1.74 -42.53 -15.88
C MET A 379 0.30 -41.95 -15.93
N HIS A 380 -0.43 -41.84 -14.82
CA HIS A 380 -1.83 -41.36 -14.89
C HIS A 380 -2.29 -40.27 -13.89
N TYR A 381 -1.40 -39.65 -13.12
CA TYR A 381 -1.79 -38.56 -12.20
C TYR A 381 -1.40 -37.14 -12.63
N ASN A 382 -0.67 -36.96 -13.74
CA ASN A 382 -0.26 -35.63 -14.21
C ASN A 382 -1.28 -34.93 -15.13
N ASP A 383 -2.19 -35.66 -15.78
CA ASP A 383 -3.11 -35.11 -16.80
C ASP A 383 -4.34 -34.38 -16.19
N LEU A 384 -4.80 -34.82 -15.02
CA LEU A 384 -5.94 -34.19 -14.32
C LEU A 384 -5.60 -32.81 -13.73
N GLY A 385 -4.32 -32.55 -13.43
CA GLY A 385 -3.84 -31.29 -12.86
C GLY A 385 -3.69 -30.17 -13.88
N GLU A 386 -3.22 -30.49 -15.09
CA GLU A 386 -3.10 -29.52 -16.18
C GLU A 386 -4.46 -29.10 -16.74
N GLY A 387 -5.38 -30.06 -16.93
CA GLY A 387 -6.73 -29.77 -17.40
C GLY A 387 -7.53 -28.85 -16.46
N LEU A 388 -7.29 -28.93 -15.15
CA LEU A 388 -7.93 -28.05 -14.16
C LEU A 388 -7.30 -26.64 -14.15
N ARG A 389 -5.98 -26.54 -14.39
CA ARG A 389 -5.26 -25.26 -14.49
C ARG A 389 -5.63 -24.50 -15.75
N GLU A 390 -5.76 -25.18 -16.90
CA GLU A 390 -6.16 -24.54 -18.15
C GLU A 390 -7.60 -24.04 -18.09
N ARG A 391 -8.53 -24.82 -17.49
CA ARG A 391 -9.91 -24.36 -17.27
C ARG A 391 -9.97 -23.10 -16.40
N LYS A 392 -9.20 -23.05 -15.30
CA LYS A 392 -9.12 -21.86 -14.45
C LYS A 392 -8.53 -20.64 -15.19
N ARG A 393 -7.55 -20.86 -16.08
CA ARG A 393 -6.96 -19.80 -16.91
C ARG A 393 -7.96 -19.24 -17.93
N VAL A 394 -8.70 -20.12 -18.61
CA VAL A 394 -9.74 -19.73 -19.58
C VAL A 394 -10.88 -18.99 -18.89
N GLU A 395 -11.30 -19.43 -17.70
CA GLU A 395 -12.36 -18.78 -16.92
C GLU A 395 -11.92 -17.41 -16.38
N ALA A 396 -10.65 -17.27 -15.96
CA ALA A 396 -10.07 -15.99 -15.56
C ALA A 396 -9.96 -14.99 -16.73
N ASN A 397 -9.56 -15.48 -17.91
CA ASN A 397 -9.48 -14.67 -19.13
C ASN A 397 -10.88 -14.20 -19.58
N LYS A 398 -11.89 -15.07 -19.47
CA LYS A 398 -13.28 -14.70 -19.77
C LYS A 398 -13.82 -13.64 -18.81
N LYS A 399 -13.63 -13.82 -17.49
CA LYS A 399 -13.99 -12.80 -16.49
C LYS A 399 -13.30 -11.46 -16.74
N THR A 400 -12.02 -11.49 -17.14
CA THR A 400 -11.28 -10.28 -17.47
C THR A 400 -11.85 -9.59 -18.71
N SER A 401 -12.19 -10.35 -19.75
CA SER A 401 -12.86 -9.84 -20.94
C SER A 401 -14.22 -9.20 -20.64
N ASP A 402 -15.01 -9.82 -19.77
CA ASP A 402 -16.33 -9.31 -19.39
C ASP A 402 -16.24 -7.98 -18.61
N ILE A 403 -15.27 -7.87 -17.70
CA ILE A 403 -14.97 -6.63 -16.97
C ILE A 403 -14.54 -5.52 -17.93
N ILE A 404 -13.68 -5.83 -18.90
CA ILE A 404 -13.22 -4.86 -19.91
C ILE A 404 -14.40 -4.36 -20.76
N SER A 405 -15.28 -5.25 -21.20
CA SER A 405 -16.47 -4.89 -21.96
C SER A 405 -17.44 -4.01 -21.16
N GLU A 406 -17.63 -4.29 -19.87
CA GLU A 406 -18.50 -3.48 -19.02
C GLU A 406 -17.89 -2.09 -18.72
N MET A 407 -16.56 -2.02 -18.56
CA MET A 407 -15.85 -0.75 -18.41
C MET A 407 -15.97 0.11 -19.66
N LYS A 408 -15.79 -0.46 -20.86
CA LYS A 408 -15.99 0.26 -22.14
C LYS A 408 -17.41 0.81 -22.25
N ARG A 409 -18.42 0.01 -21.91
CA ARG A 409 -19.83 0.46 -21.92
C ARG A 409 -20.08 1.62 -20.96
N LYS A 410 -19.48 1.60 -19.76
CA LYS A 410 -19.60 2.71 -18.77
C LYS A 410 -18.87 3.97 -19.24
N GLN A 411 -17.74 3.82 -19.91
CA GLN A 411 -17.00 4.93 -20.49
C GLN A 411 -17.78 5.60 -21.64
N GLU A 412 -18.31 4.81 -22.58
CA GLU A 412 -19.17 5.31 -23.67
C GLU A 412 -20.41 6.04 -23.14
N ALA A 413 -21.03 5.52 -22.08
CA ALA A 413 -22.17 6.16 -21.43
C ALA A 413 -21.79 7.50 -20.78
N ALA A 414 -20.61 7.59 -20.14
CA ALA A 414 -20.11 8.82 -19.53
C ALA A 414 -19.77 9.88 -20.59
N GLU A 415 -19.13 9.48 -21.68
CA GLU A 415 -18.82 10.36 -22.81
C GLU A 415 -20.08 10.89 -23.51
N SER A 416 -21.09 10.03 -23.68
CA SER A 416 -22.40 10.43 -24.20
C SER A 416 -23.06 11.47 -23.27
N TRP A 417 -22.99 11.27 -21.95
CA TRP A 417 -23.55 12.21 -20.98
C TRP A 417 -22.84 13.56 -20.99
N GLN A 418 -21.52 13.58 -21.11
CA GLN A 418 -20.75 14.83 -21.24
C GLN A 418 -21.06 15.56 -22.54
N ARG A 419 -21.30 14.83 -23.64
CA ARG A 419 -21.66 15.41 -24.94
C ARG A 419 -23.05 16.07 -24.92
N VAL A 420 -24.00 15.48 -24.18
CA VAL A 420 -25.33 16.08 -23.94
C VAL A 420 -25.21 17.34 -23.07
N LYS A 421 -24.36 17.30 -22.03
CA LYS A 421 -24.15 18.44 -21.13
C LYS A 421 -23.54 19.65 -21.84
N ARG A 422 -22.60 19.44 -22.77
CA ARG A 422 -22.01 20.52 -23.59
C ARG A 422 -23.02 21.18 -24.53
N LYS A 423 -23.91 20.41 -25.16
CA LYS A 423 -24.98 20.95 -26.01
C LYS A 423 -25.95 21.84 -25.23
N HIS A 424 -26.27 21.47 -23.99
CA HIS A 424 -27.16 22.29 -23.15
C HIS A 424 -26.53 23.63 -22.71
N THR A 425 -25.20 23.69 -22.54
CA THR A 425 -24.51 24.95 -22.25
C THR A 425 -24.35 25.86 -23.48
N GLU A 426 -24.24 25.31 -24.69
CA GLU A 426 -24.17 26.10 -25.93
C GLU A 426 -25.51 26.75 -26.30
N ASP A 427 -26.65 26.08 -26.05
CA ASP A 427 -27.99 26.65 -26.23
C ASP A 427 -28.33 27.74 -25.19
N SER A 428 -27.51 27.90 -24.14
CA SER A 428 -27.73 28.91 -23.08
C SER A 428 -27.07 30.26 -23.37
N ASP A 429 -26.10 30.32 -24.28
CA ASP A 429 -25.24 31.49 -24.52
C ASP A 429 -25.63 32.32 -25.77
N GLU A 430 -26.57 31.87 -26.61
CA GLU A 430 -27.08 32.66 -27.76
C GLU A 430 -28.16 33.69 -27.38
N GLY A 431 -28.42 33.88 -26.08
CA GLY A 431 -29.62 34.52 -25.57
C GLY A 431 -29.52 35.93 -25.00
N GLU A 432 -28.44 36.71 -25.16
CA GLU A 432 -28.41 38.08 -24.61
C GLU A 432 -27.46 39.03 -25.35
N ASN A 433 -28.03 39.93 -26.17
CA ASN A 433 -27.31 41.07 -26.75
C ASN A 433 -28.10 42.36 -26.41
N PRO A 434 -27.55 43.31 -25.63
CA PRO A 434 -28.30 44.49 -25.18
C PRO A 434 -28.32 45.62 -26.22
N PRO A 435 -29.36 46.49 -26.24
CA PRO A 435 -29.52 47.49 -27.28
C PRO A 435 -28.64 48.73 -27.02
N THR A 436 -27.97 49.18 -28.08
CA THR A 436 -27.25 50.45 -28.15
C THR A 436 -28.19 51.65 -27.99
N LYS A 437 -27.96 52.50 -26.98
CA LYS A 437 -28.59 53.83 -26.88
C LYS A 437 -27.71 54.90 -27.52
N LYS A 438 -28.25 55.53 -28.57
CA LYS A 438 -27.87 56.88 -29.03
C LYS A 438 -28.47 57.91 -28.08
N SER A 439 -27.65 58.84 -27.60
CA SER A 439 -27.81 60.32 -27.60
C SER A 439 -26.75 60.93 -26.71
#